data_AF-K9YET1-F1
#
_entry.id   AF-K9YET1-F1
#
_cell.length_a   1.000
_cell.length_b   1.000
_cell.length_c   1.000
_cell.angle_alpha   90.00
_cell.angle_beta   90.00
_cell.angle_gamma   90.00
#
_symmetry.space_group_name_H-M   'P 1'
#
loop_
_entity.id
_entity.type
_entity.pdbx_description
1 polymer ?
#
loop_
_entity_poly.entity_id
_entity_poly.type
_entity_poly.pdbx_seq_one_letter_code
_entity_poly.pdbx_strand_id
1 'polypeptide(L)'
;MVAVPVLTNSIADLEVLVDLEETTVNLFDNFDDPYTTGLVARFELFDKTFPNQGITEVLLFDQAENGAPITVENFANYVEDGDYVNSIIHRAVPEFVVQGGGFIVDGLEDALAADDPASAISNVPLDEPIVNEFSPERSNVAGTIAMAKLGNNPDSATSQWFFNLADNSENLDNQNGGFTVFGELLSESDFEVIDAIAALPTFDASNFTGEAAFTNLPLMTDPENPQLTGDENFVRYESISIVQKPELQFTVTNNSNPDLVTPSISDGELRLDYVEDATGTAEMTVQATNLVGETVEDTFSVTVEDTTPPVVPPTATDDSVSVDENESISLDVLLNDSFEEGLSAIALETNANNGTVEIDNNGTPDNPTDDRFIYTPNAGFNGSDSFSYTLTDNEGNSSTATVSVTVNAVNDSESSLGFGSLGNDEITTDADSLSRFIFSGAGEDTIDNQNSQQESTRLYGGDGDDSLIVGSSDRAFGGSGNDTLDASLGDGQNRLYGGEGDDNLIVGSSDRAIAGEGNDTLTLTTGGDNLLSGGTGNDEFRLESENLPTSINTITDFTSGSDQMIFVGFPELDFTNLILTPSNNGEETLLGLDSVDNDLILLQGVSPESLTATDFNFMG
;
A
#
# COMPACT_ATOMS: atom_id res chain seq x y z
N MET A 1 -29.85 29.24 48.57
CA MET A 1 -29.66 28.75 47.18
C MET A 1 -28.27 28.23 47.12
N VAL A 2 -28.02 27.21 46.34
CA VAL A 2 -26.64 26.88 46.07
C VAL A 2 -26.46 27.18 44.60
N ALA A 3 -25.58 28.14 44.29
CA ALA A 3 -25.07 28.29 42.94
C ALA A 3 -24.50 26.92 42.57
N VAL A 4 -25.19 26.18 41.71
CA VAL A 4 -24.65 24.91 41.19
C VAL A 4 -23.94 25.28 39.89
N PRO A 5 -22.66 24.91 39.71
CA PRO A 5 -21.98 25.14 38.46
C PRO A 5 -22.71 24.42 37.32
N VAL A 6 -22.62 24.96 36.12
CA VAL A 6 -23.35 24.46 34.96
C VAL A 6 -22.40 24.03 33.86
N LEU A 7 -22.85 23.05 33.06
CA LEU A 7 -22.23 22.71 31.79
C LEU A 7 -22.82 23.63 30.72
N THR A 8 -22.04 24.59 30.24
CA THR A 8 -22.45 25.51 29.17
C THR A 8 -22.40 24.80 27.81
N ASN A 9 -21.38 23.96 27.60
CA ASN A 9 -21.20 23.12 26.43
C ASN A 9 -20.46 21.84 26.83
N SER A 10 -20.81 20.70 26.24
CA SER A 10 -20.01 19.48 26.41
C SER A 10 -18.63 19.62 25.76
N ILE A 11 -17.61 19.06 26.40
CA ILE A 11 -16.28 18.84 25.84
C ILE A 11 -16.44 17.94 24.62
N ALA A 12 -15.86 18.37 23.49
CA ALA A 12 -15.91 17.58 22.28
C ALA A 12 -15.05 16.32 22.41
N ASP A 13 -15.50 15.23 21.78
CA ASP A 13 -14.64 14.07 21.57
C ASP A 13 -13.38 14.48 20.80
N LEU A 14 -12.23 13.94 21.22
CA LEU A 14 -10.93 14.23 20.63
C LEU A 14 -10.47 13.05 19.77
N GLU A 15 -10.17 13.32 18.51
CA GLU A 15 -9.52 12.39 17.59
C GLU A 15 -8.12 12.94 17.28
N VAL A 16 -7.09 12.17 17.61
CA VAL A 16 -5.69 12.56 17.41
C VAL A 16 -4.90 11.44 16.74
N LEU A 17 -3.81 11.80 16.08
CA LEU A 17 -2.89 10.83 15.48
C LEU A 17 -1.95 10.25 16.54
N VAL A 18 -1.54 9.00 16.33
CA VAL A 18 -0.42 8.40 17.07
C VAL A 18 0.80 9.31 17.00
N ASP A 19 1.56 9.36 18.10
CA ASP A 19 2.75 10.21 18.31
C ASP A 19 2.51 11.72 18.42
N LEU A 20 1.26 12.20 18.46
CA LEU A 20 0.99 13.53 18.98
C LEU A 20 1.42 13.58 20.46
N GLU A 21 2.25 14.54 20.86
CA GLU A 21 2.74 14.61 22.25
C GLU A 21 1.63 14.94 23.25
N GLU A 22 0.85 16.00 22.97
CA GLU A 22 -0.17 16.50 23.91
C GLU A 22 -1.32 17.24 23.22
N THR A 23 -2.45 17.32 23.92
CA THR A 23 -3.58 18.22 23.62
C THR A 23 -3.94 19.01 24.87
N THR A 24 -4.41 20.24 24.71
CA THR A 24 -4.92 21.09 25.81
C THR A 24 -6.36 21.51 25.54
N VAL A 25 -7.20 21.48 26.59
CA VAL A 25 -8.60 21.92 26.58
C VAL A 25 -8.81 22.95 27.68
N ASN A 26 -9.31 24.12 27.35
CA ASN A 26 -9.71 25.13 28.35
C ASN A 26 -11.09 24.77 28.92
N LEU A 27 -11.15 24.40 30.20
CA LEU A 27 -12.38 23.91 30.82
C LEU A 27 -13.40 25.02 31.09
N PHE A 28 -12.98 26.29 31.15
CA PHE A 28 -13.90 27.42 31.28
C PHE A 28 -14.73 27.68 30.00
N ASP A 29 -14.38 27.06 28.87
CA ASP A 29 -15.22 27.10 27.66
C ASP A 29 -16.45 26.15 27.78
N ASN A 30 -16.42 25.24 28.76
CA ASN A 30 -17.38 24.16 28.95
C ASN A 30 -18.15 24.27 30.27
N PHE A 31 -17.49 24.75 31.33
CA PHE A 31 -18.05 24.87 32.67
C PHE A 31 -18.08 26.32 33.10
N ASP A 32 -19.13 26.71 33.82
CA ASP A 32 -19.31 28.07 34.32
C ASP A 32 -20.04 28.06 35.68
N ASP A 33 -19.78 29.05 36.53
CA ASP A 33 -20.65 29.35 37.67
C ASP A 33 -21.60 30.49 37.28
N PRO A 34 -22.92 30.25 37.23
CA PRO A 34 -23.86 31.24 36.69
C PRO A 34 -23.96 32.52 37.51
N TYR A 35 -23.47 32.54 38.76
CA TYR A 35 -23.66 33.63 39.70
C TYR A 35 -22.40 34.45 39.96
N THR A 36 -21.21 33.84 39.93
CA THR A 36 -19.97 34.48 40.39
C THR A 36 -18.82 34.29 39.40
N THR A 37 -17.88 35.24 39.38
CA THR A 37 -16.55 35.08 38.77
C THR A 37 -15.50 34.62 39.78
N GLY A 38 -15.90 34.33 41.03
CA GLY A 38 -15.01 33.99 42.15
C GLY A 38 -14.61 35.17 43.03
N LEU A 39 -15.33 36.30 42.96
CA LEU A 39 -15.13 37.42 43.87
C LEU A 39 -15.61 37.10 45.28
N VAL A 40 -14.73 37.28 46.27
CA VAL A 40 -15.03 36.99 47.67
C VAL A 40 -14.78 38.23 48.52
N ALA A 41 -15.83 38.72 49.19
CA ALA A 41 -15.71 39.75 50.20
C ALA A 41 -15.34 39.13 51.55
N ARG A 42 -14.23 39.57 52.12
CA ARG A 42 -13.75 39.19 53.43
C ARG A 42 -14.01 40.32 54.42
N PHE A 43 -14.91 40.08 55.37
CA PHE A 43 -15.26 40.95 56.47
C PHE A 43 -14.43 40.56 57.69
N GLU A 44 -13.77 41.53 58.32
CA GLU A 44 -12.91 41.28 59.48
C GLU A 44 -13.30 42.20 60.64
N LEU A 45 -13.73 41.61 61.75
CA LEU A 45 -14.05 42.33 62.98
C LEU A 45 -12.78 42.73 63.75
N PHE A 46 -12.85 43.83 64.51
CA PHE A 46 -11.79 44.18 65.47
C PHE A 46 -11.65 43.14 66.58
N ASP A 47 -12.78 42.64 67.10
CA ASP A 47 -12.79 41.64 68.16
C ASP A 47 -12.55 40.24 67.58
N LYS A 48 -11.36 39.68 67.85
CA LYS A 48 -10.95 38.35 67.38
C LYS A 48 -11.44 37.21 68.27
N THR A 49 -12.26 37.49 69.28
CA THR A 49 -12.84 36.47 70.17
C THR A 49 -14.08 35.81 69.58
N PHE A 50 -14.67 36.37 68.53
CA PHE A 50 -15.73 35.74 67.74
C PHE A 50 -15.24 34.43 67.08
N PRO A 51 -16.18 33.53 66.70
CA PRO A 51 -15.86 32.39 65.86
C PRO A 51 -15.08 32.81 64.61
N ASN A 52 -14.31 31.88 64.04
CA ASN A 52 -13.42 32.15 62.90
C ASN A 52 -12.52 33.40 63.06
N GLN A 53 -12.16 33.77 64.31
CA GLN A 53 -11.41 34.99 64.64
C GLN A 53 -12.11 36.29 64.20
N GLY A 54 -13.44 36.28 64.10
CA GLY A 54 -14.23 37.41 63.61
C GLY A 54 -14.11 37.65 62.11
N ILE A 55 -13.70 36.64 61.34
CA ILE A 55 -13.60 36.69 59.88
C ILE A 55 -14.81 36.02 59.27
N THR A 56 -15.43 36.69 58.31
CA THR A 56 -16.54 36.16 57.52
C THR A 56 -16.22 36.37 56.04
N GLU A 57 -16.21 35.29 55.26
CA GLU A 57 -16.08 35.36 53.80
C GLU A 57 -17.44 35.17 53.11
N VAL A 58 -17.69 36.02 52.11
CA VAL A 58 -18.92 36.06 51.33
C VAL A 58 -18.57 35.94 49.85
N LEU A 59 -19.09 34.93 49.17
CA LEU A 59 -19.07 34.83 47.72
C LEU A 59 -20.02 35.86 47.12
N LEU A 60 -19.51 36.72 46.25
CA LEU A 60 -20.28 37.77 45.60
C LEU A 60 -20.83 37.27 44.27
N PHE A 61 -22.10 37.61 44.00
CA PHE A 61 -22.79 37.22 42.77
C PHE A 61 -22.62 38.30 41.70
N ASP A 62 -21.46 38.37 41.06
CA ASP A 62 -21.07 39.45 40.14
C ASP A 62 -21.32 39.15 38.65
N GLN A 63 -21.80 37.95 38.30
CA GLN A 63 -22.10 37.60 36.91
C GLN A 63 -23.31 38.37 36.36
N ALA A 64 -23.23 38.75 35.08
CA ALA A 64 -24.23 39.61 34.45
C ALA A 64 -25.60 38.94 34.21
N GLU A 65 -25.62 37.61 34.06
CA GLU A 65 -26.85 36.87 33.76
C GLU A 65 -27.67 36.57 35.02
N ASN A 66 -27.11 35.76 35.93
CA ASN A 66 -27.83 35.29 37.11
C ASN A 66 -27.31 35.94 38.41
N GLY A 67 -26.29 36.79 38.36
CA GLY A 67 -25.83 37.57 39.50
C GLY A 67 -26.56 38.91 39.68
N ALA A 68 -26.00 39.78 40.50
CA ALA A 68 -26.40 41.15 40.80
C ALA A 68 -25.21 42.11 40.59
N PRO A 69 -24.72 42.26 39.36
CA PRO A 69 -23.47 42.94 39.05
C PRO A 69 -23.46 44.41 39.48
N ILE A 70 -24.57 45.15 39.32
CA ILE A 70 -24.63 46.58 39.72
C ILE A 70 -24.52 46.70 41.24
N THR A 71 -25.14 45.76 41.95
CA THR A 71 -25.14 45.70 43.41
C THR A 71 -23.77 45.32 43.95
N VAL A 72 -23.12 44.33 43.34
CA VAL A 72 -21.75 43.94 43.69
C VAL A 72 -20.77 45.07 43.39
N GLU A 73 -20.86 45.73 42.23
CA GLU A 73 -20.02 46.88 41.89
C GLU A 73 -20.19 48.03 42.89
N ASN A 74 -21.44 48.37 43.25
CA ASN A 74 -21.70 49.36 44.29
C ASN A 74 -21.09 48.98 45.64
N PHE A 75 -21.27 47.73 46.08
CA PHE A 75 -20.66 47.26 47.32
C PHE A 75 -19.12 47.31 47.25
N ALA A 76 -18.53 46.94 46.12
CA ALA A 76 -17.09 46.98 45.90
C ALA A 76 -16.53 48.40 45.94
N ASN A 77 -17.23 49.39 45.40
CA ASN A 77 -16.81 50.80 45.48
C ASN A 77 -16.68 51.27 46.93
N TYR A 78 -17.67 50.98 47.77
CA TYR A 78 -17.60 51.28 49.20
C TYR A 78 -16.45 50.57 49.93
N VAL A 79 -16.13 49.35 49.51
CA VAL A 79 -14.97 48.61 50.03
C VAL A 79 -13.66 49.27 49.59
N GLU A 80 -13.54 49.66 48.32
CA GLU A 80 -12.34 50.29 47.75
C GLU A 80 -12.07 51.67 48.36
N ASP A 81 -13.13 52.46 48.59
CA ASP A 81 -13.04 53.79 49.21
C ASP A 81 -12.76 53.72 50.73
N GLY A 82 -12.85 52.53 51.33
CA GLY A 82 -12.60 52.30 52.76
C GLY A 82 -13.73 52.78 53.67
N ASP A 83 -14.91 53.03 53.10
CA ASP A 83 -16.07 53.61 53.78
C ASP A 83 -16.66 52.69 54.87
N TYR A 84 -16.41 51.39 54.78
CA TYR A 84 -16.83 50.43 55.80
C TYR A 84 -15.84 50.26 56.96
N VAL A 85 -14.68 50.89 56.93
CA VAL A 85 -13.74 50.86 58.07
C VAL A 85 -14.40 51.52 59.28
N ASN A 86 -14.32 50.86 60.45
CA ASN A 86 -15.02 51.26 61.68
C ASN A 86 -16.55 51.26 61.58
N SER A 87 -17.12 50.75 60.48
CA SER A 87 -18.57 50.59 60.39
C SER A 87 -19.06 49.53 61.37
N ILE A 88 -20.28 49.72 61.87
CA ILE A 88 -20.89 48.86 62.89
C ILE A 88 -22.04 48.03 62.35
N ILE A 89 -22.25 46.89 63.00
CA ILE A 89 -23.57 46.25 63.01
C ILE A 89 -24.49 47.08 63.90
N HIS A 90 -25.41 47.82 63.28
CA HIS A 90 -26.28 48.76 63.98
C HIS A 90 -27.66 48.17 64.33
N ARG A 91 -27.98 46.99 63.81
CA ARG A 91 -29.22 46.29 64.09
C ARG A 91 -29.03 44.78 63.98
N ALA A 92 -29.44 44.05 65.00
CA ALA A 92 -29.53 42.60 64.97
C ALA A 92 -30.90 42.14 65.47
N VAL A 93 -31.54 41.26 64.71
CA VAL A 93 -32.80 40.63 65.08
C VAL A 93 -32.60 39.12 64.94
N PRO A 94 -32.51 38.37 66.05
CA PRO A 94 -32.34 36.92 66.02
C PRO A 94 -33.39 36.24 65.14
N GLU A 95 -32.99 35.18 64.43
CA GLU A 95 -33.85 34.44 63.47
C GLU A 95 -34.42 35.29 62.33
N PHE A 96 -33.85 36.48 62.08
CA PHE A 96 -34.25 37.34 60.97
C PHE A 96 -33.05 37.86 60.21
N VAL A 97 -32.44 38.97 60.67
CA VAL A 97 -31.31 39.61 59.97
C VAL A 97 -30.32 40.29 60.92
N VAL A 98 -29.08 40.42 60.45
CA VAL A 98 -28.04 41.28 61.03
C VAL A 98 -27.68 42.35 59.99
N GLN A 99 -27.80 43.63 60.33
CA GLN A 99 -27.68 44.75 59.40
C GLN A 99 -26.49 45.66 59.73
N GLY A 100 -25.71 45.98 58.70
CA GLY A 100 -24.47 46.77 58.75
C GLY A 100 -24.38 47.83 57.65
N GLY A 101 -23.21 48.46 57.51
CA GLY A 101 -22.90 49.38 56.41
C GLY A 101 -23.58 50.76 56.49
N GLY A 102 -24.24 51.09 57.59
CA GLY A 102 -24.99 52.36 57.73
C GLY A 102 -24.28 53.43 58.57
N PHE A 103 -23.53 53.01 59.59
CA PHE A 103 -22.98 53.89 60.61
C PHE A 103 -21.57 53.49 60.96
N ILE A 104 -20.76 54.50 61.30
CA ILE A 104 -19.39 54.39 61.78
C ILE A 104 -19.35 54.91 63.21
N VAL A 105 -18.59 54.23 64.06
CA VAL A 105 -18.25 54.69 65.41
C VAL A 105 -16.74 54.89 65.49
N ASP A 106 -16.30 56.05 65.97
CA ASP A 106 -14.88 56.33 66.20
C ASP A 106 -14.70 57.34 67.35
N GLY A 107 -13.85 57.00 68.33
CA GLY A 107 -13.49 57.91 69.42
C GLY A 107 -14.59 58.09 70.48
N LEU A 108 -15.40 57.06 70.75
CA LEU A 108 -16.50 57.15 71.71
C LEU A 108 -16.03 57.43 73.14
N GLU A 109 -14.88 56.90 73.56
CA GLU A 109 -14.33 57.15 74.90
C GLU A 109 -14.09 58.66 75.14
N ASP A 110 -13.49 59.33 74.15
CA ASP A 110 -13.24 60.78 74.20
C ASP A 110 -14.54 61.59 74.13
N ALA A 111 -15.49 61.16 73.30
CA ALA A 111 -16.82 61.78 73.16
C ALA A 111 -17.64 61.67 74.46
N LEU A 112 -17.57 60.53 75.14
CA LEU A 112 -18.17 60.30 76.47
C LEU A 112 -17.54 61.22 77.52
N ALA A 113 -16.21 61.36 77.52
CA ALA A 113 -15.52 62.27 78.42
C ALA A 113 -15.89 63.74 78.19
N ALA A 114 -16.33 64.09 76.97
CA ALA A 114 -16.79 65.41 76.58
C ALA A 114 -18.31 65.65 76.81
N ASP A 115 -19.07 64.66 77.31
CA ASP A 115 -20.54 64.69 77.44
C ASP A 115 -21.26 64.91 76.08
N ASP A 116 -20.67 64.41 74.98
CA ASP A 116 -21.20 64.51 73.61
C ASP A 116 -21.01 63.20 72.82
N PRO A 117 -21.61 62.07 73.25
CA PRO A 117 -21.41 60.77 72.62
C PRO A 117 -21.91 60.69 71.17
N ALA A 118 -22.82 61.58 70.77
CA ALA A 118 -23.31 61.64 69.38
C ALA A 118 -22.20 62.04 68.40
N SER A 119 -21.18 62.78 68.85
CA SER A 119 -20.06 63.20 68.00
C SER A 119 -19.16 62.06 67.51
N ALA A 120 -19.18 60.91 68.20
CA ALA A 120 -18.43 59.71 67.81
C ALA A 120 -19.17 58.85 66.77
N ILE A 121 -20.42 59.19 66.42
CA ILE A 121 -21.25 58.43 65.49
C ILE A 121 -21.44 59.25 64.22
N SER A 122 -21.17 58.62 63.08
CA SER A 122 -21.40 59.23 61.76
C SER A 122 -22.03 58.21 60.81
N ASN A 123 -22.64 58.69 59.74
CA ASN A 123 -23.13 57.81 58.68
C ASN A 123 -21.94 57.36 57.81
N VAL A 124 -22.02 56.14 57.30
CA VAL A 124 -21.20 55.75 56.13
C VAL A 124 -21.54 56.72 54.99
N PRO A 125 -20.54 57.24 54.25
CA PRO A 125 -20.80 58.10 53.09
C PRO A 125 -21.82 57.46 52.13
N LEU A 126 -22.67 58.28 51.51
CA LEU A 126 -23.72 57.79 50.62
C LEU A 126 -23.42 58.19 49.18
N ASP A 127 -23.40 57.19 48.31
CA ASP A 127 -23.41 57.34 46.87
C ASP A 127 -24.85 57.45 46.35
N GLU A 128 -24.98 57.72 45.05
CA GLU A 128 -26.28 57.75 44.40
C GLU A 128 -26.96 56.37 44.47
N PRO A 129 -28.28 56.31 44.74
CA PRO A 129 -28.96 55.04 44.84
C PRO A 129 -28.91 54.21 43.55
N ILE A 130 -28.75 52.90 43.71
CA ILE A 130 -28.72 51.94 42.60
C ILE A 130 -30.10 51.35 42.29
N VAL A 131 -30.23 50.86 41.05
CA VAL A 131 -31.42 50.10 40.61
C VAL A 131 -31.51 48.76 41.33
N ASN A 132 -32.72 48.33 41.63
CA ASN A 132 -32.98 47.05 42.27
C ASN A 132 -32.79 45.87 41.31
N GLU A 133 -31.77 45.05 41.53
CA GLU A 133 -31.53 43.77 40.82
C GLU A 133 -32.15 42.55 41.53
N PHE A 134 -33.32 42.68 42.13
CA PHE A 134 -34.00 41.53 42.71
C PHE A 134 -34.33 40.47 41.64
N SER A 135 -34.10 39.19 41.97
CA SER A 135 -34.49 38.04 41.15
C SER A 135 -35.18 36.99 42.04
N PRO A 136 -36.27 36.34 41.57
CA PRO A 136 -36.87 35.22 42.30
C PRO A 136 -35.93 34.00 42.40
N GLU A 137 -34.91 33.92 41.53
CA GLU A 137 -33.86 32.92 41.58
C GLU A 137 -32.74 33.31 42.55
N ARG A 138 -32.82 34.50 43.18
CA ARG A 138 -31.93 35.00 44.24
C ARG A 138 -32.74 35.41 45.48
N SER A 139 -33.24 34.40 46.19
CA SER A 139 -34.11 34.52 47.36
C SER A 139 -33.37 34.81 48.67
N ASN A 140 -34.00 35.60 49.55
CA ASN A 140 -33.50 35.98 50.88
C ASN A 140 -33.61 34.82 51.88
N VAL A 141 -32.73 33.83 51.75
CA VAL A 141 -32.63 32.67 52.65
C VAL A 141 -31.43 32.77 53.59
N ALA A 142 -31.41 31.93 54.63
CA ALA A 142 -30.31 31.90 55.60
C ALA A 142 -28.94 31.79 54.88
N GLY A 143 -28.00 32.64 55.28
CA GLY A 143 -26.62 32.64 54.79
C GLY A 143 -26.38 33.56 53.60
N THR A 144 -27.43 34.20 53.08
CA THR A 144 -27.30 35.20 52.02
C THR A 144 -27.06 36.60 52.58
N ILE A 145 -26.38 37.45 51.81
CA ILE A 145 -26.29 38.91 52.04
C ILE A 145 -27.15 39.65 51.02
N ALA A 146 -27.88 40.67 51.47
CA ALA A 146 -28.73 41.49 50.62
C ALA A 146 -28.60 42.98 50.95
N MET A 147 -28.88 43.83 49.96
CA MET A 147 -28.85 45.28 50.16
C MET A 147 -30.10 45.77 50.89
N ALA A 148 -29.91 46.58 51.94
CA ALA A 148 -30.99 47.28 52.62
C ALA A 148 -31.46 48.50 51.79
N LYS A 149 -32.71 48.91 52.03
CA LYS A 149 -33.39 49.95 51.24
C LYS A 149 -34.17 50.92 52.12
N LEU A 150 -34.38 52.13 51.60
CA LEU A 150 -35.08 53.20 52.30
C LEU A 150 -36.54 53.33 51.83
N GLY A 151 -37.46 53.23 52.77
CA GLY A 151 -38.89 53.41 52.51
C GLY A 151 -39.46 52.40 51.52
N ASN A 152 -40.36 52.86 50.65
CA ASN A 152 -41.05 52.00 49.67
C ASN A 152 -40.47 52.11 48.25
N ASN A 153 -39.35 52.82 48.07
CA ASN A 153 -38.70 52.93 46.77
C ASN A 153 -37.79 51.70 46.55
N PRO A 154 -38.06 50.84 45.55
CA PRO A 154 -37.21 49.69 45.27
C PRO A 154 -35.78 50.10 44.90
N ASP A 155 -35.58 51.25 44.27
CA ASP A 155 -34.29 51.74 43.77
C ASP A 155 -33.68 52.76 44.74
N SER A 156 -33.54 52.36 46.01
CA SER A 156 -33.04 53.22 47.11
C SER A 156 -31.84 52.64 47.87
N ALA A 157 -31.31 51.50 47.40
CA ALA A 157 -30.14 50.88 47.98
C ALA A 157 -28.90 51.78 47.77
N THR A 158 -28.05 51.88 48.80
CA THR A 158 -26.80 52.65 48.80
C THR A 158 -25.71 51.84 49.51
N SER A 159 -25.34 52.14 50.76
CA SER A 159 -24.25 51.47 51.50
C SER A 159 -24.72 50.35 52.44
N GLN A 160 -25.99 50.34 52.82
CA GLN A 160 -26.47 49.43 53.87
C GLN A 160 -26.77 48.04 53.31
N TRP A 161 -26.38 47.02 54.06
CA TRP A 161 -26.58 45.61 53.73
C TRP A 161 -27.00 44.83 54.98
N PHE A 162 -27.55 43.64 54.79
CA PHE A 162 -27.88 42.73 55.88
C PHE A 162 -27.63 41.27 55.51
N PHE A 163 -27.21 40.49 56.49
CA PHE A 163 -27.16 39.03 56.41
C PHE A 163 -28.50 38.43 56.85
N ASN A 164 -28.98 37.44 56.12
CA ASN A 164 -30.15 36.65 56.47
C ASN A 164 -29.75 35.51 57.43
N LEU A 165 -30.38 35.46 58.61
CA LEU A 165 -30.18 34.39 59.61
C LEU A 165 -31.16 33.23 59.44
N ALA A 166 -32.25 33.44 58.70
CA ALA A 166 -33.33 32.48 58.48
C ALA A 166 -33.85 32.58 57.05
N ASP A 167 -34.74 31.66 56.68
CA ASP A 167 -35.51 31.81 55.44
C ASP A 167 -36.53 32.95 55.58
N ASN A 168 -36.22 34.07 54.92
CA ASN A 168 -37.02 35.29 54.94
C ASN A 168 -37.73 35.52 53.59
N SER A 169 -37.72 34.54 52.69
CA SER A 169 -38.21 34.65 51.31
C SER A 169 -39.67 35.11 51.24
N GLU A 170 -40.55 34.56 52.09
CA GLU A 170 -41.98 34.94 52.12
C GLU A 170 -42.19 36.44 52.35
N ASN A 171 -41.29 37.08 53.12
CA ASN A 171 -41.38 38.49 53.50
C ASN A 171 -40.54 39.38 52.56
N LEU A 172 -39.24 39.13 52.51
CA LEU A 172 -38.26 40.05 51.90
C LEU A 172 -38.26 39.97 50.37
N ASP A 173 -38.61 38.83 49.76
CA ASP A 173 -38.66 38.74 48.30
C ASP A 173 -39.90 39.45 47.72
N ASN A 174 -40.96 39.59 48.52
CA ASN A 174 -42.22 40.21 48.10
C ASN A 174 -42.37 41.66 48.57
N GLN A 175 -41.54 42.11 49.51
CA GLN A 175 -41.63 43.44 50.10
C GLN A 175 -40.91 44.49 49.24
N ASN A 176 -41.58 45.60 48.94
CA ASN A 176 -40.97 46.79 48.30
C ASN A 176 -40.18 46.47 47.01
N GLY A 177 -40.66 45.50 46.21
CA GLY A 177 -40.01 45.05 44.98
C GLY A 177 -38.92 43.99 45.18
N GLY A 178 -38.78 43.42 46.38
CA GLY A 178 -37.82 42.37 46.72
C GLY A 178 -36.44 42.94 47.06
N PHE A 179 -35.76 42.46 48.11
CA PHE A 179 -34.39 42.91 48.44
C PHE A 179 -33.35 42.12 47.62
N THR A 180 -32.44 42.82 46.95
CA THR A 180 -31.40 42.19 46.12
C THR A 180 -30.42 41.42 46.97
N VAL A 181 -30.45 40.09 46.87
CA VAL A 181 -29.37 39.22 47.30
C VAL A 181 -28.21 39.32 46.31
N PHE A 182 -27.02 39.60 46.81
CA PHE A 182 -25.81 39.82 46.00
C PHE A 182 -24.61 38.97 46.44
N GLY A 183 -24.83 38.06 47.39
CA GLY A 183 -23.82 37.08 47.77
C GLY A 183 -24.30 36.10 48.83
N GLU A 184 -23.43 35.16 49.18
CA GLU A 184 -23.66 34.15 50.20
C GLU A 184 -22.40 33.83 51.00
N LEU A 185 -22.58 33.38 52.23
CA LEU A 185 -21.48 32.96 53.11
C LEU A 185 -20.83 31.69 52.56
N LEU A 186 -19.49 31.67 52.51
CA LEU A 186 -18.74 30.57 51.89
C LEU A 186 -18.75 29.27 52.69
N SER A 187 -18.86 29.35 54.01
CA SER A 187 -18.73 28.18 54.88
C SER A 187 -19.61 28.26 56.13
N GLU A 188 -19.80 27.11 56.77
CA GLU A 188 -20.48 27.02 58.06
C GLU A 188 -19.77 27.87 59.13
N SER A 189 -18.43 27.93 59.10
CA SER A 189 -17.66 28.81 60.01
C SER A 189 -17.91 30.30 59.79
N ASP A 190 -18.19 30.72 58.56
CA ASP A 190 -18.57 32.10 58.26
C ASP A 190 -19.96 32.42 58.84
N PHE A 191 -20.88 31.46 58.75
CA PHE A 191 -22.21 31.52 59.34
C PHE A 191 -22.17 31.62 60.86
N GLU A 192 -21.32 30.83 61.53
CA GLU A 192 -21.14 30.86 62.99
C GLU A 192 -20.75 32.24 63.52
N VAL A 193 -20.00 33.05 62.75
CA VAL A 193 -19.66 34.43 63.14
C VAL A 193 -20.91 35.30 63.18
N ILE A 194 -21.73 35.24 62.14
CA ILE A 194 -22.94 36.05 62.02
C ILE A 194 -23.98 35.64 63.07
N ASP A 195 -24.10 34.35 63.36
CA ASP A 195 -24.91 33.82 64.46
C ASP A 195 -24.42 34.33 65.82
N ALA A 196 -23.10 34.36 66.05
CA ALA A 196 -22.53 34.88 67.29
C ALA A 196 -22.81 36.39 67.46
N ILE A 197 -22.80 37.18 66.38
CA ILE A 197 -23.23 38.59 66.41
C ILE A 197 -24.71 38.69 66.78
N ALA A 198 -25.56 37.87 66.16
CA ALA A 198 -27.00 37.87 66.42
C ALA A 198 -27.37 37.45 67.85
N ALA A 199 -26.53 36.62 68.48
CA ALA A 199 -26.72 36.15 69.85
C ALA A 199 -26.34 37.19 70.93
N LEU A 200 -25.75 38.32 70.55
CA LEU A 200 -25.42 39.38 71.50
C LEU A 200 -26.68 40.02 72.11
N PRO A 201 -26.60 40.51 73.36
CA PRO A 201 -27.65 41.34 73.94
C PRO A 201 -27.88 42.59 73.09
N THR A 202 -29.14 42.89 72.77
CA THR A 202 -29.54 44.07 72.00
C THR A 202 -30.14 45.13 72.91
N PHE A 203 -29.85 46.40 72.60
CA PHE A 203 -30.29 47.54 73.41
C PHE A 203 -30.92 48.62 72.54
N ASP A 204 -31.87 49.35 73.14
CA ASP A 204 -32.42 50.58 72.55
C ASP A 204 -31.53 51.77 72.95
N ALA A 205 -30.62 52.12 72.06
CA ALA A 205 -29.72 53.26 72.18
C ALA A 205 -30.22 54.48 71.39
N SER A 206 -31.47 54.48 70.90
CA SER A 206 -32.02 55.59 70.11
C SER A 206 -32.05 56.92 70.88
N ASN A 207 -32.33 56.88 72.19
CA ASN A 207 -32.31 58.07 73.05
C ASN A 207 -30.90 58.55 73.36
N PHE A 208 -29.91 57.65 73.33
CA PHE A 208 -28.51 57.96 73.64
C PHE A 208 -27.81 58.60 72.45
N THR A 209 -28.14 58.15 71.25
CA THR A 209 -27.47 58.55 69.99
C THR A 209 -28.28 59.55 69.17
N GLY A 210 -29.60 59.63 69.39
CA GLY A 210 -30.52 60.38 68.53
C GLY A 210 -30.92 59.63 67.26
N GLU A 211 -30.35 58.45 67.00
CA GLU A 211 -30.60 57.65 65.80
C GLU A 211 -31.69 56.61 66.01
N ALA A 212 -32.81 56.75 65.29
CA ALA A 212 -33.94 55.83 65.38
C ALA A 212 -33.58 54.39 64.94
N ALA A 213 -32.49 54.22 64.18
CA ALA A 213 -32.01 52.91 63.75
C ALA A 213 -31.49 52.05 64.92
N PHE A 214 -31.05 52.65 66.03
CA PHE A 214 -30.38 51.94 67.13
C PHE A 214 -31.35 51.39 68.19
N THR A 215 -32.49 50.85 67.75
CA THR A 215 -33.50 50.26 68.65
C THR A 215 -33.22 48.80 69.01
N ASN A 216 -32.42 48.10 68.19
CA ASN A 216 -31.98 46.72 68.42
C ASN A 216 -30.47 46.59 68.17
N LEU A 217 -29.69 47.48 68.81
CA LEU A 217 -28.25 47.57 68.62
C LEU A 217 -27.55 46.45 69.40
N PRO A 218 -26.85 45.49 68.75
CA PRO A 218 -26.08 44.47 69.46
C PRO A 218 -24.82 45.08 70.09
N LEU A 219 -24.62 44.85 71.38
CA LEU A 219 -23.47 45.38 72.11
C LEU A 219 -22.71 44.29 72.88
N MET A 220 -21.38 44.39 72.86
CA MET A 220 -20.45 43.56 73.62
C MET A 220 -20.27 44.14 75.03
N THR A 221 -21.36 44.20 75.78
CA THR A 221 -21.41 44.74 77.14
C THR A 221 -22.01 43.75 78.12
N ASP A 222 -21.80 43.97 79.41
CA ASP A 222 -22.47 43.20 80.47
C ASP A 222 -24.00 43.29 80.31
N PRO A 223 -24.71 42.17 80.07
CA PRO A 223 -26.17 42.18 79.90
C PRO A 223 -26.93 42.60 81.17
N GLU A 224 -26.34 42.46 82.36
CA GLU A 224 -26.97 42.86 83.62
C GLU A 224 -26.78 44.37 83.91
N ASN A 225 -25.74 44.98 83.34
CA ASN A 225 -25.42 46.40 83.51
C ASN A 225 -24.77 46.98 82.25
N PRO A 226 -25.56 47.24 81.19
CA PRO A 226 -25.03 47.72 79.92
C PRO A 226 -24.48 49.13 80.08
N GLN A 227 -23.18 49.30 79.81
CA GLN A 227 -22.50 50.61 79.82
C GLN A 227 -21.65 50.70 78.56
N LEU A 228 -21.78 51.83 77.86
CA LEU A 228 -20.88 52.19 76.79
C LEU A 228 -19.69 52.92 77.41
N THR A 229 -18.52 52.30 77.37
CA THR A 229 -17.23 52.82 77.84
C THR A 229 -16.33 53.26 76.68
N GLY A 230 -16.53 52.67 75.50
CA GLY A 230 -15.74 52.96 74.33
C GLY A 230 -16.20 52.21 73.09
N ASP A 231 -15.40 52.36 72.06
CA ASP A 231 -15.58 51.79 70.74
C ASP A 231 -15.69 50.26 70.75
N GLU A 232 -14.97 49.62 71.68
CA GLU A 232 -14.91 48.17 71.88
C GLU A 232 -16.25 47.54 72.29
N ASN A 233 -17.24 48.34 72.67
CA ASN A 233 -18.57 47.83 72.99
C ASN A 233 -19.41 47.53 71.74
N PHE A 234 -19.02 48.03 70.57
CA PHE A 234 -19.74 47.85 69.31
C PHE A 234 -19.11 46.74 68.47
N VAL A 235 -19.95 45.95 67.80
CA VAL A 235 -19.49 45.03 66.74
C VAL A 235 -19.04 45.86 65.55
N ARG A 236 -17.72 46.01 65.39
CA ARG A 236 -17.06 46.88 64.41
C ARG A 236 -16.20 46.09 63.43
N TYR A 237 -16.23 46.50 62.17
CA TYR A 237 -15.30 46.01 61.15
C TYR A 237 -13.98 46.78 61.19
N GLU A 238 -12.89 46.03 61.34
CA GLU A 238 -11.52 46.51 61.14
C GLU A 238 -11.27 46.76 59.65
N SER A 239 -11.72 45.83 58.81
CA SER A 239 -11.68 46.00 57.36
C SER A 239 -12.75 45.14 56.70
N ILE A 240 -13.16 45.57 55.51
CA ILE A 240 -13.79 44.72 54.50
C ILE A 240 -12.87 44.80 53.29
N SER A 241 -12.63 43.67 52.64
CA SER A 241 -11.76 43.59 51.44
C SER A 241 -12.36 42.62 50.45
N ILE A 242 -12.09 42.79 49.16
CA ILE A 242 -12.52 41.86 48.11
C ILE A 242 -11.28 41.18 47.53
N VAL A 243 -11.32 39.85 47.42
CA VAL A 243 -10.26 39.02 46.85
C VAL A 243 -10.80 38.16 45.73
N GLN A 244 -9.99 37.96 44.69
CA GLN A 244 -10.28 37.01 43.63
C GLN A 244 -9.86 35.60 44.08
N LYS A 245 -10.79 34.64 44.04
CA LYS A 245 -10.48 33.22 44.12
C LYS A 245 -10.81 32.55 42.77
N PRO A 246 -10.22 31.38 42.46
CA PRO A 246 -10.69 30.58 41.33
C PRO A 246 -12.16 30.21 41.55
N GLU A 247 -13.04 30.58 40.62
CA GLU A 247 -14.47 30.30 40.70
C GLU A 247 -14.77 28.80 40.71
N LEU A 248 -14.00 28.04 39.94
CA LEU A 248 -14.14 26.59 39.78
C LEU A 248 -12.79 25.90 40.00
N GLN A 249 -12.84 24.76 40.68
CA GLN A 249 -11.76 23.80 40.77
C GLN A 249 -12.12 22.58 39.93
N PHE A 250 -11.20 22.15 39.07
CA PHE A 250 -11.43 21.03 38.18
C PHE A 250 -10.65 19.79 38.63
N THR A 251 -11.28 18.63 38.49
CA THR A 251 -10.64 17.33 38.76
C THR A 251 -11.02 16.33 37.69
N VAL A 252 -10.09 15.45 37.34
CA VAL A 252 -10.42 14.27 36.53
C VAL A 252 -10.86 13.15 37.47
N THR A 253 -12.11 12.72 37.34
CA THR A 253 -12.70 11.69 38.20
C THR A 253 -12.62 10.30 37.58
N ASN A 254 -12.47 10.21 36.25
CA ASN A 254 -12.32 8.95 35.53
C ASN A 254 -11.40 9.09 34.31
N ASN A 255 -10.56 8.08 34.10
CA ASN A 255 -9.82 7.83 32.85
C ASN A 255 -9.85 6.32 32.60
N SER A 256 -10.59 5.89 31.58
CA SER A 256 -10.78 4.45 31.30
C SER A 256 -9.53 3.78 30.73
N ASN A 257 -8.54 4.53 30.25
CA ASN A 257 -7.34 4.01 29.60
C ASN A 257 -6.09 4.86 29.91
N PRO A 258 -5.52 4.75 31.13
CA PRO A 258 -4.35 5.52 31.54
C PRO A 258 -3.05 5.12 30.85
N ASP A 259 -3.01 3.94 30.22
CA ASP A 259 -1.86 3.49 29.42
C ASP A 259 -1.83 4.14 28.02
N LEU A 260 -2.90 4.86 27.64
CA LEU A 260 -3.01 5.60 26.37
C LEU A 260 -2.76 7.10 26.56
N VAL A 261 -3.36 7.69 27.59
CA VAL A 261 -3.35 9.13 27.83
C VAL A 261 -3.30 9.43 29.33
N THR A 262 -2.43 10.35 29.73
CA THR A 262 -2.30 10.82 31.11
C THR A 262 -2.82 12.26 31.21
N PRO A 263 -3.91 12.50 31.95
CA PRO A 263 -4.43 13.84 32.13
C PRO A 263 -3.73 14.58 33.28
N SER A 264 -3.58 15.89 33.13
CA SER A 264 -3.21 16.82 34.20
C SER A 264 -4.01 18.11 34.07
N ILE A 265 -4.30 18.77 35.19
CA ILE A 265 -5.06 20.02 35.22
C ILE A 265 -4.22 21.10 35.91
N SER A 266 -4.11 22.26 35.27
CA SER A 266 -3.52 23.47 35.86
C SER A 266 -4.28 24.69 35.38
N ASP A 267 -4.63 25.60 36.28
CA ASP A 267 -5.24 26.90 35.96
C ASP A 267 -6.48 26.84 35.02
N GLY A 268 -7.28 25.77 35.14
CA GLY A 268 -8.46 25.57 34.30
C GLY A 268 -8.19 24.90 32.94
N GLU A 269 -6.93 24.60 32.62
CA GLU A 269 -6.57 23.86 31.43
C GLU A 269 -6.39 22.37 31.75
N LEU A 270 -7.11 21.52 31.00
CA LEU A 270 -6.89 20.08 30.96
C LEU A 270 -5.84 19.78 29.89
N ARG A 271 -4.67 19.31 30.32
CA ARG A 271 -3.62 18.79 29.45
C ARG A 271 -3.71 17.27 29.39
N LEU A 272 -3.67 16.74 28.18
CA LEU A 272 -3.69 15.31 27.88
C LEU A 272 -2.35 14.94 27.24
N ASP A 273 -1.49 14.26 28.00
CA ASP A 273 -0.20 13.75 27.51
C ASP A 273 -0.40 12.34 26.96
N TYR A 274 -0.10 12.12 25.68
CA TYR A 274 -0.30 10.82 25.04
C TYR A 274 0.94 9.94 25.15
N VAL A 275 0.73 8.63 25.19
CA VAL A 275 1.82 7.64 25.19
C VAL A 275 2.30 7.39 23.76
N GLU A 276 3.62 7.50 23.53
CA GLU A 276 4.28 7.21 22.25
C GLU A 276 3.92 5.80 21.74
N ASP A 277 3.71 5.66 20.43
CA ASP A 277 3.30 4.41 19.76
C ASP A 277 1.98 3.77 20.26
N ALA A 278 1.21 4.43 21.13
CA ALA A 278 -0.04 3.88 21.66
C ALA A 278 -1.25 4.29 20.82
N THR A 279 -2.13 3.33 20.54
CA THR A 279 -3.40 3.56 19.84
C THR A 279 -4.57 3.04 20.67
N GLY A 280 -5.75 3.64 20.51
CA GLY A 280 -6.98 3.16 21.14
C GLY A 280 -7.89 4.30 21.55
N THR A 281 -8.81 4.01 22.47
CA THR A 281 -9.77 5.00 23.00
C THR A 281 -9.71 5.04 24.53
N ALA A 282 -9.85 6.23 25.09
CA ALA A 282 -10.06 6.49 26.51
C ALA A 282 -11.37 7.28 26.69
N GLU A 283 -12.20 6.90 27.66
CA GLU A 283 -13.32 7.72 28.15
C GLU A 283 -12.84 8.48 29.38
N MET A 284 -13.05 9.79 29.39
CA MET A 284 -12.56 10.72 30.40
C MET A 284 -13.74 11.47 31.03
N THR A 285 -13.75 11.58 32.36
CA THR A 285 -14.74 12.39 33.09
C THR A 285 -14.06 13.50 33.86
N VAL A 286 -14.51 14.74 33.65
CA VAL A 286 -14.03 15.95 34.36
C VAL A 286 -15.16 16.46 35.25
N GLN A 287 -14.82 16.78 36.50
CA GLN A 287 -15.72 17.40 37.46
C GLN A 287 -15.26 18.83 37.74
N ALA A 288 -16.18 19.78 37.65
CA ALA A 288 -16.02 21.15 38.12
C ALA A 288 -16.71 21.31 39.47
N THR A 289 -16.00 21.89 40.44
CA THR A 289 -16.48 22.15 41.79
C THR A 289 -16.34 23.63 42.10
N ASN A 290 -17.42 24.30 42.52
CA ASN A 290 -17.36 25.71 42.85
C ASN A 290 -16.92 25.98 44.29
N LEU A 291 -16.83 27.26 44.67
CA LEU A 291 -16.34 27.70 45.97
C LEU A 291 -17.21 27.28 47.17
N VAL A 292 -18.47 26.94 46.95
CA VAL A 292 -19.40 26.42 47.98
C VAL A 292 -19.50 24.89 47.98
N GLY A 293 -18.77 24.21 47.09
CA GLY A 293 -18.64 22.75 47.05
C GLY A 293 -19.66 22.02 46.19
N GLU A 294 -20.48 22.72 45.40
CA GLU A 294 -21.36 22.12 44.42
C GLU A 294 -20.59 21.68 43.18
N THR A 295 -21.09 20.64 42.51
CA THR A 295 -20.35 19.96 41.44
C THR A 295 -21.19 19.72 40.20
N VAL A 296 -20.54 19.77 39.03
CA VAL A 296 -21.07 19.31 37.74
C VAL A 296 -20.00 18.50 37.03
N GLU A 297 -20.40 17.50 36.23
CA GLU A 297 -19.48 16.64 35.50
C GLU A 297 -19.78 16.65 34.00
N ASP A 298 -18.74 16.39 33.21
CA ASP A 298 -18.85 16.08 31.79
C ASP A 298 -17.98 14.89 31.42
N THR A 299 -18.39 14.15 30.39
CA THR A 299 -17.68 12.97 29.90
C THR A 299 -17.48 13.04 28.40
N PHE A 300 -16.26 12.79 27.95
CA PHE A 300 -15.87 12.80 26.54
C PHE A 300 -14.92 11.64 26.23
N SER A 301 -14.80 11.30 24.97
CA SER A 301 -13.87 10.28 24.49
C SER A 301 -12.63 10.89 23.84
N VAL A 302 -11.52 10.18 23.96
CA VAL A 302 -10.23 10.50 23.35
C VAL A 302 -9.80 9.28 22.55
N THR A 303 -9.72 9.41 21.24
CA THR A 303 -9.28 8.35 20.33
C THR A 303 -7.96 8.73 19.71
N VAL A 304 -6.96 7.86 19.87
CA VAL A 304 -5.64 7.95 19.23
C VAL A 304 -5.62 6.92 18.10
N GLU A 305 -5.54 7.40 16.87
CA GLU A 305 -5.56 6.57 15.67
C GLU A 305 -4.17 6.54 15.00
N ASP A 306 -3.77 5.36 14.56
CA ASP A 306 -2.66 5.23 13.62
C ASP A 306 -3.23 5.24 12.19
N THR A 307 -3.01 6.35 11.48
CA THR A 307 -3.39 6.50 10.07
C THR A 307 -2.25 6.18 9.12
N THR A 308 -1.11 5.67 9.61
CA THR A 308 -0.07 5.20 8.70
C THR A 308 -0.62 4.02 7.92
N PRO A 309 -0.62 4.07 6.57
CA PRO A 309 -1.06 2.94 5.78
C PRO A 309 -0.14 1.74 6.07
N PRO A 310 -0.66 0.51 6.06
CA PRO A 310 0.18 -0.66 6.22
C PRO A 310 1.24 -0.66 5.12
N VAL A 311 2.49 -0.95 5.50
CA VAL A 311 3.60 -1.11 4.55
C VAL A 311 3.23 -2.17 3.50
N VAL A 312 3.17 -1.78 2.21
CA VAL A 312 2.82 -2.68 1.10
C VAL A 312 4.10 -2.99 0.30
N PRO A 313 4.78 -4.13 0.55
CA PRO A 313 5.94 -4.51 -0.25
C PRO A 313 5.55 -4.84 -1.70
N PRO A 314 6.51 -4.83 -2.64
CA PRO A 314 6.27 -5.38 -3.96
C PRO A 314 5.88 -6.87 -3.86
N THR A 315 5.15 -7.38 -4.84
CA THR A 315 4.83 -8.80 -4.98
C THR A 315 5.64 -9.36 -6.15
N ALA A 316 6.68 -10.13 -5.83
CA ALA A 316 7.44 -10.91 -6.80
C ALA A 316 6.81 -12.31 -6.92
N THR A 317 6.52 -12.77 -8.13
CA THR A 317 5.86 -14.04 -8.42
C THR A 317 6.83 -14.96 -9.17
N ASP A 318 6.90 -16.23 -8.76
CA ASP A 318 7.78 -17.20 -9.40
C ASP A 318 7.56 -17.31 -10.92
N ASP A 319 8.66 -17.40 -11.66
CA ASP A 319 8.70 -17.52 -13.10
C ASP A 319 9.12 -18.93 -13.52
N SER A 320 8.74 -19.31 -14.73
CA SER A 320 9.26 -20.52 -15.35
C SER A 320 9.57 -20.30 -16.82
N VAL A 321 10.70 -20.84 -17.26
CA VAL A 321 11.13 -20.76 -18.65
C VAL A 321 11.76 -22.06 -19.10
N SER A 322 11.73 -22.30 -20.40
CA SER A 322 12.48 -23.37 -21.05
C SER A 322 13.37 -22.79 -22.13
N VAL A 323 14.60 -23.29 -22.19
CA VAL A 323 15.61 -22.93 -23.18
C VAL A 323 16.30 -24.23 -23.62
N ASP A 324 16.81 -24.24 -24.84
CA ASP A 324 17.57 -25.38 -25.33
C ASP A 324 19.03 -25.31 -24.83
N GLU A 325 19.68 -26.45 -24.63
CA GLU A 325 21.07 -26.45 -24.18
C GLU A 325 21.98 -25.69 -25.16
N ASN A 326 23.00 -25.00 -24.62
CA ASN A 326 23.91 -24.11 -25.35
C ASN A 326 23.27 -22.83 -25.93
N GLU A 327 22.01 -22.50 -25.62
CA GLU A 327 21.37 -21.23 -25.99
C GLU A 327 21.11 -20.33 -24.77
N SER A 328 21.27 -19.01 -24.95
CA SER A 328 20.91 -18.01 -23.93
C SER A 328 19.48 -17.53 -24.12
N ILE A 329 18.80 -17.18 -23.02
CA ILE A 329 17.45 -16.61 -23.05
C ILE A 329 17.39 -15.30 -22.26
N SER A 330 16.69 -14.31 -22.81
CA SER A 330 16.37 -13.05 -22.13
C SER A 330 14.96 -13.11 -21.56
N LEU A 331 14.83 -12.81 -20.26
CA LEU A 331 13.64 -13.04 -19.44
C LEU A 331 13.13 -11.71 -18.89
N ASP A 332 11.83 -11.48 -19.07
CA ASP A 332 11.10 -10.37 -18.47
C ASP A 332 10.34 -10.90 -17.26
N VAL A 333 11.01 -10.91 -16.12
CA VAL A 333 10.46 -11.45 -14.87
C VAL A 333 9.39 -10.54 -14.28
N LEU A 334 9.33 -9.27 -14.69
CA LEU A 334 8.38 -8.29 -14.12
C LEU A 334 6.94 -8.45 -14.65
N LEU A 335 6.70 -9.34 -15.62
CA LEU A 335 5.39 -9.46 -16.29
C LEU A 335 4.25 -9.96 -15.37
N ASN A 336 4.58 -10.74 -14.34
CA ASN A 336 3.66 -11.31 -13.36
C ASN A 336 3.81 -10.67 -11.95
N ASP A 337 4.62 -9.61 -11.85
CA ASP A 337 4.92 -8.91 -10.60
C ASP A 337 4.05 -7.66 -10.44
N SER A 338 3.93 -7.18 -9.20
CA SER A 338 3.25 -5.92 -8.89
C SER A 338 4.01 -5.09 -7.88
N PHE A 339 4.06 -3.78 -8.09
CA PHE A 339 4.80 -2.82 -7.26
C PHE A 339 3.99 -1.53 -7.16
N GLU A 340 2.99 -1.51 -6.27
CA GLU A 340 2.04 -0.39 -6.14
C GLU A 340 2.73 0.94 -5.81
N GLU A 341 3.76 0.89 -4.95
CA GLU A 341 4.58 2.05 -4.55
C GLU A 341 5.79 2.30 -5.50
N GLY A 342 5.76 1.69 -6.68
CA GLY A 342 6.81 1.75 -7.70
C GLY A 342 7.99 0.82 -7.43
N LEU A 343 8.90 0.73 -8.40
CA LEU A 343 10.07 -0.14 -8.34
C LEU A 343 11.35 0.71 -8.34
N SER A 344 12.18 0.56 -7.31
CA SER A 344 13.46 1.28 -7.18
C SER A 344 14.67 0.44 -7.58
N ALA A 345 14.60 -0.89 -7.40
CA ALA A 345 15.66 -1.80 -7.81
C ALA A 345 15.15 -3.22 -8.10
N ILE A 346 15.83 -3.88 -9.03
CA ILE A 346 15.78 -5.33 -9.24
C ILE A 346 17.20 -5.88 -9.11
N ALA A 347 17.36 -6.96 -8.34
CA ALA A 347 18.67 -7.53 -8.05
C ALA A 347 18.66 -9.04 -8.15
N LEU A 348 19.78 -9.61 -8.61
CA LEU A 348 20.04 -11.03 -8.55
C LEU A 348 20.38 -11.41 -7.10
N GLU A 349 19.54 -12.24 -6.48
CA GLU A 349 19.73 -12.68 -5.09
C GLU A 349 20.59 -13.96 -5.04
N THR A 350 20.24 -14.97 -5.86
CA THR A 350 21.05 -16.18 -6.02
C THR A 350 21.27 -16.47 -7.49
N ASN A 351 22.49 -16.83 -7.87
CA ASN A 351 22.80 -17.24 -9.25
C ASN A 351 22.40 -18.70 -9.48
N ALA A 352 22.26 -19.06 -10.75
CA ALA A 352 21.99 -20.43 -11.17
C ALA A 352 23.19 -21.35 -10.88
N ASN A 353 22.93 -22.65 -10.67
CA ASN A 353 23.99 -23.62 -10.35
C ASN A 353 24.63 -24.21 -11.61
N ASN A 354 23.87 -24.32 -12.69
CA ASN A 354 24.29 -24.94 -13.94
C ASN A 354 24.23 -23.96 -15.12
N GLY A 355 24.33 -22.67 -14.82
CA GLY A 355 24.38 -21.59 -15.79
C GLY A 355 24.88 -20.30 -15.15
N THR A 356 24.83 -19.22 -15.92
CA THR A 356 25.14 -17.86 -15.48
C THR A 356 23.96 -16.95 -15.73
N VAL A 357 23.71 -16.05 -14.80
CA VAL A 357 22.65 -15.04 -14.88
C VAL A 357 23.28 -13.65 -14.83
N GLU A 358 22.92 -12.82 -15.81
CA GLU A 358 23.29 -11.40 -15.87
C GLU A 358 22.02 -10.54 -15.97
N ILE A 359 22.06 -9.33 -15.40
CA ILE A 359 20.99 -8.34 -15.58
C ILE A 359 21.38 -7.43 -16.74
N ASP A 360 20.54 -7.38 -17.77
CA ASP A 360 20.58 -6.38 -18.83
C ASP A 360 19.68 -5.22 -18.44
N ASN A 361 20.29 -4.08 -18.12
CA ASN A 361 19.57 -2.87 -17.75
C ASN A 361 19.15 -2.01 -18.94
N ASN A 362 19.26 -2.52 -20.18
CA ASN A 362 18.85 -1.82 -21.41
C ASN A 362 19.45 -0.41 -21.60
N GLY A 363 20.53 -0.09 -20.89
CA GLY A 363 21.14 1.24 -20.86
C GLY A 363 20.42 2.28 -19.98
N THR A 364 19.50 1.85 -19.11
CA THR A 364 18.64 2.69 -18.25
C THR A 364 18.89 2.42 -16.75
N PRO A 365 20.05 2.77 -16.18
CA PRO A 365 20.42 2.43 -14.79
C PRO A 365 19.52 3.02 -13.70
N ASP A 366 18.73 4.05 -14.01
CA ASP A 366 17.77 4.69 -13.09
C ASP A 366 16.32 4.23 -13.34
N ASN A 367 16.09 3.24 -14.21
CA ASN A 367 14.77 2.69 -14.49
C ASN A 367 14.81 1.15 -14.47
N PRO A 368 14.55 0.51 -13.33
CA PRO A 368 14.59 -0.96 -13.24
C PRO A 368 13.39 -1.65 -13.92
N THR A 369 12.41 -0.89 -14.44
CA THR A 369 11.16 -1.45 -14.99
C THR A 369 11.30 -2.06 -16.38
N ASP A 370 12.42 -1.83 -17.07
CA ASP A 370 12.75 -2.45 -18.35
C ASP A 370 13.95 -3.41 -18.28
N ASP A 371 14.48 -3.66 -17.09
CA ASP A 371 15.58 -4.58 -16.84
C ASP A 371 15.15 -6.02 -17.13
N ARG A 372 16.06 -6.81 -17.71
CA ARG A 372 15.83 -8.22 -18.04
C ARG A 372 16.93 -9.11 -17.50
N PHE A 373 16.59 -10.35 -17.17
CA PHE A 373 17.56 -11.36 -16.81
C PHE A 373 17.98 -12.15 -18.05
N ILE A 374 19.28 -12.25 -18.31
CA ILE A 374 19.86 -13.11 -19.34
C ILE A 374 20.39 -14.36 -18.64
N TYR A 375 19.76 -15.51 -18.90
CA TYR A 375 20.25 -16.81 -18.45
C TYR A 375 21.01 -17.50 -19.58
N THR A 376 22.21 -18.00 -19.27
CA THR A 376 23.02 -18.82 -20.19
C THR A 376 23.40 -20.14 -19.49
N PRO A 377 22.92 -21.30 -19.94
CA PRO A 377 23.29 -22.59 -19.37
C PRO A 377 24.78 -22.88 -19.58
N ASN A 378 25.37 -23.69 -18.72
CA ASN A 378 26.70 -24.23 -18.94
C ASN A 378 26.71 -25.10 -20.19
N ALA A 379 27.82 -25.12 -20.93
CA ALA A 379 27.94 -25.91 -22.16
C ALA A 379 27.63 -27.40 -21.90
N GLY A 380 26.73 -27.97 -22.71
CA GLY A 380 26.26 -29.36 -22.60
C GLY A 380 25.44 -29.69 -21.34
N PHE A 381 24.95 -28.69 -20.61
CA PHE A 381 24.03 -28.92 -19.49
C PHE A 381 22.60 -29.03 -20.01
N ASN A 382 21.96 -30.15 -19.68
CA ASN A 382 20.52 -30.35 -19.84
C ASN A 382 19.92 -30.76 -18.48
N GLY A 383 18.72 -30.27 -18.16
CA GLY A 383 18.05 -30.52 -16.89
C GLY A 383 17.44 -29.26 -16.28
N SER A 384 17.04 -29.36 -15.01
CA SER A 384 16.46 -28.23 -14.27
C SER A 384 17.55 -27.39 -13.60
N ASP A 385 17.39 -26.08 -13.68
CA ASP A 385 18.20 -25.07 -12.99
C ASP A 385 17.28 -24.00 -12.41
N SER A 386 17.82 -23.14 -11.54
CA SER A 386 17.03 -22.09 -10.90
C SER A 386 17.90 -20.98 -10.36
N PHE A 387 17.39 -19.75 -10.40
CA PHE A 387 17.98 -18.58 -9.75
C PHE A 387 16.87 -17.77 -9.08
N SER A 388 17.22 -16.87 -8.15
CA SER A 388 16.23 -16.00 -7.49
C SER A 388 16.58 -14.53 -7.64
N TYR A 389 15.56 -13.69 -7.69
CA TYR A 389 15.70 -12.23 -7.77
C TYR A 389 14.89 -11.55 -6.66
N THR A 390 15.27 -10.32 -6.34
CA THR A 390 14.59 -9.48 -5.35
C THR A 390 14.18 -8.16 -6.00
N LEU A 391 12.92 -7.79 -5.80
CA LEU A 391 12.37 -6.48 -6.10
C LEU A 391 12.45 -5.61 -4.85
N THR A 392 12.79 -4.33 -5.01
CA THR A 392 12.72 -3.32 -3.96
C THR A 392 11.90 -2.13 -4.45
N ASP A 393 10.94 -1.67 -3.66
CA ASP A 393 10.14 -0.48 -3.97
C ASP A 393 10.86 0.83 -3.60
N ASN A 394 10.25 1.97 -3.85
CA ASN A 394 10.82 3.28 -3.53
C ASN A 394 10.91 3.58 -2.02
N GLU A 395 10.20 2.82 -1.20
CA GLU A 395 10.18 2.95 0.26
C GLU A 395 11.20 2.02 0.94
N GLY A 396 11.82 1.11 0.16
CA GLY A 396 12.84 0.18 0.62
C GLY A 396 12.30 -1.20 1.03
N ASN A 397 11.02 -1.49 0.78
CA ASN A 397 10.45 -2.80 1.05
C ASN A 397 10.80 -3.76 -0.07
N SER A 398 11.02 -5.04 0.26
CA SER A 398 11.55 -6.04 -0.67
C SER A 398 10.74 -7.33 -0.73
N SER A 399 10.74 -7.97 -1.91
CA SER A 399 10.11 -9.27 -2.14
C SER A 399 10.94 -10.11 -3.11
N THR A 400 10.94 -11.43 -2.93
CA THR A 400 11.82 -12.36 -3.65
C THR A 400 11.02 -13.43 -4.36
N ALA A 401 11.39 -13.73 -5.60
CA ALA A 401 10.83 -14.81 -6.40
C ALA A 401 11.92 -15.69 -7.02
N THR A 402 11.52 -16.89 -7.42
CA THR A 402 12.38 -17.89 -8.05
C THR A 402 12.04 -18.04 -9.52
N VAL A 403 13.06 -18.01 -10.38
CA VAL A 403 12.94 -18.40 -11.78
C VAL A 403 13.36 -19.86 -11.93
N SER A 404 12.42 -20.71 -12.32
CA SER A 404 12.69 -22.11 -12.65
C SER A 404 13.02 -22.26 -14.13
N VAL A 405 14.22 -22.74 -14.45
CA VAL A 405 14.69 -22.92 -15.82
C VAL A 405 14.72 -24.41 -16.17
N THR A 406 14.06 -24.80 -17.26
CA THR A 406 14.18 -26.14 -17.85
C THR A 406 15.05 -26.07 -19.10
N VAL A 407 16.28 -26.56 -18.98
CA VAL A 407 17.20 -26.67 -20.11
C VAL A 407 16.93 -27.98 -20.83
N ASN A 408 16.37 -27.90 -22.04
CA ASN A 408 16.04 -29.09 -22.82
C ASN A 408 17.32 -29.71 -23.35
N ALA A 409 17.40 -31.04 -23.28
CA ALA A 409 18.39 -31.77 -24.03
C ALA A 409 18.07 -31.56 -25.52
N VAL A 410 18.98 -30.91 -26.23
CA VAL A 410 18.99 -30.97 -27.68
C VAL A 410 19.83 -32.18 -27.99
N ASN A 411 19.27 -33.13 -28.74
CA ASN A 411 20.06 -34.30 -29.10
C ASN A 411 21.29 -33.81 -29.89
N ASP A 412 22.48 -33.91 -29.29
CA ASP A 412 23.79 -33.78 -29.95
C ASP A 412 24.03 -34.96 -30.93
N SER A 413 22.96 -35.66 -31.33
CA SER A 413 22.95 -36.42 -32.57
C SER A 413 22.95 -35.42 -33.71
N GLU A 414 23.97 -35.48 -34.54
CA GLU A 414 23.95 -35.07 -35.94
C GLU A 414 22.55 -35.22 -36.54
N SER A 415 21.75 -34.17 -36.46
CA SER A 415 20.70 -33.87 -37.42
C SER A 415 21.48 -33.23 -38.57
N SER A 416 22.18 -34.01 -39.41
CA SER A 416 21.60 -34.69 -40.56
C SER A 416 20.43 -33.92 -41.21
N LEU A 417 20.57 -32.59 -41.28
CA LEU A 417 20.24 -31.90 -42.51
C LEU A 417 21.38 -32.25 -43.46
N GLY A 418 21.13 -33.10 -44.46
CA GLY A 418 22.07 -33.35 -45.55
C GLY A 418 22.32 -32.06 -46.33
N PHE A 419 23.23 -31.25 -45.80
CA PHE A 419 23.98 -30.24 -46.50
C PHE A 419 25.43 -30.67 -46.33
N GLY A 420 25.92 -31.34 -47.36
CA GLY A 420 27.26 -31.92 -47.42
C GLY A 420 28.39 -31.06 -46.87
N SER A 421 29.30 -31.74 -46.20
CA SER A 421 30.59 -31.19 -45.79
C SER A 421 31.52 -31.05 -47.01
N LEU A 422 32.71 -30.48 -46.82
CA LEU A 422 33.77 -30.41 -47.86
C LEU A 422 34.63 -31.69 -47.91
N GLY A 423 34.10 -32.83 -47.48
CA GLY A 423 34.80 -34.13 -47.50
C GLY A 423 33.84 -35.31 -47.40
N ASN A 424 34.38 -36.52 -47.54
CA ASN A 424 33.64 -37.79 -47.67
C ASN A 424 32.63 -38.04 -46.54
N ASP A 425 31.36 -38.17 -46.91
CA ASP A 425 30.20 -38.37 -46.03
C ASP A 425 29.54 -39.76 -46.25
N GLU A 426 29.03 -40.39 -45.18
CA GLU A 426 28.26 -41.64 -45.24
C GLU A 426 26.84 -41.39 -44.68
N ILE A 427 25.85 -41.36 -45.58
CA ILE A 427 24.45 -41.06 -45.29
C ILE A 427 23.62 -42.34 -45.45
N THR A 428 22.96 -42.79 -44.39
CA THR A 428 22.00 -43.91 -44.43
C THR A 428 20.62 -43.42 -44.03
N THR A 429 19.59 -43.78 -44.79
CA THR A 429 18.20 -43.51 -44.42
C THR A 429 17.53 -44.76 -43.87
N ASP A 430 16.67 -44.57 -42.87
CA ASP A 430 15.84 -45.63 -42.32
C ASP A 430 14.38 -45.55 -42.83
N ALA A 431 13.59 -46.56 -42.47
CA ALA A 431 12.19 -46.69 -42.90
C ALA A 431 11.29 -45.52 -42.46
N ASP A 432 11.70 -44.74 -41.46
CA ASP A 432 10.93 -43.62 -40.91
C ASP A 432 11.45 -42.25 -41.38
N SER A 433 12.50 -42.22 -42.21
CA SER A 433 13.08 -40.99 -42.76
C SER A 433 12.08 -40.25 -43.65
N LEU A 434 11.73 -39.01 -43.26
CA LEU A 434 10.79 -38.17 -44.00
C LEU A 434 11.45 -37.22 -45.03
N SER A 435 12.75 -37.38 -45.26
CA SER A 435 13.55 -36.46 -46.07
C SER A 435 13.32 -36.68 -47.56
N ARG A 436 12.65 -35.72 -48.22
CA ARG A 436 12.41 -35.77 -49.68
C ARG A 436 13.64 -35.39 -50.52
N PHE A 437 14.66 -34.80 -49.91
CA PHE A 437 15.89 -34.36 -50.57
C PHE A 437 17.10 -34.67 -49.67
N ILE A 438 18.14 -35.26 -50.26
CA ILE A 438 19.37 -35.68 -49.59
C ILE A 438 20.54 -35.17 -50.45
N PHE A 439 21.44 -34.38 -49.87
CA PHE A 439 22.62 -33.83 -50.55
C PHE A 439 23.88 -34.20 -49.76
N SER A 440 24.87 -34.86 -50.39
CA SER A 440 26.14 -35.23 -49.75
C SER A 440 27.29 -34.25 -50.00
N GLY A 441 27.24 -33.46 -51.07
CA GLY A 441 28.08 -32.27 -51.20
C GLY A 441 29.36 -32.48 -51.99
N ALA A 442 30.53 -32.25 -51.38
CA ALA A 442 31.81 -32.39 -52.05
C ALA A 442 32.69 -33.40 -51.31
N GLY A 443 33.16 -34.44 -51.98
CA GLY A 443 33.82 -35.59 -51.37
C GLY A 443 33.53 -36.86 -52.15
N GLU A 444 34.15 -37.98 -51.77
CA GLU A 444 33.68 -39.30 -52.22
C GLU A 444 32.67 -39.82 -51.19
N ASP A 445 31.39 -39.68 -51.49
CA ASP A 445 30.31 -39.88 -50.54
C ASP A 445 29.55 -41.19 -50.77
N THR A 446 28.83 -41.65 -49.76
CA THR A 446 27.93 -42.80 -49.87
C THR A 446 26.55 -42.44 -49.33
N ILE A 447 25.52 -42.59 -50.16
CA ILE A 447 24.11 -42.42 -49.78
C ILE A 447 23.38 -43.76 -49.92
N ASP A 448 22.89 -44.33 -48.83
CA ASP A 448 22.05 -45.53 -48.81
C ASP A 448 20.58 -45.18 -48.52
N ASN A 449 19.74 -45.19 -49.56
CA ASN A 449 18.30 -44.96 -49.48
C ASN A 449 17.45 -46.23 -49.60
N GLN A 450 18.04 -47.43 -49.54
CA GLN A 450 17.33 -48.67 -49.88
C GLN A 450 16.16 -49.01 -48.95
N ASN A 451 16.20 -48.56 -47.69
CA ASN A 451 15.20 -48.90 -46.66
C ASN A 451 14.11 -47.85 -46.49
N SER A 452 14.17 -46.74 -47.24
CA SER A 452 13.21 -45.65 -47.11
C SER A 452 11.80 -46.08 -47.55
N GLN A 453 10.79 -45.76 -46.74
CA GLN A 453 9.37 -45.96 -47.09
C GLN A 453 8.80 -44.76 -47.87
N GLN A 454 9.60 -43.72 -48.14
CA GLN A 454 9.18 -42.58 -48.93
C GLN A 454 9.44 -42.80 -50.42
N GLU A 455 8.36 -42.78 -51.21
CA GLU A 455 8.45 -42.68 -52.66
C GLU A 455 8.87 -41.26 -53.10
N SER A 456 9.63 -41.15 -54.18
CA SER A 456 10.02 -39.88 -54.82
C SER A 456 11.05 -39.02 -54.06
N THR A 457 11.93 -39.65 -53.30
CA THR A 457 13.12 -39.06 -52.70
C THR A 457 14.09 -38.60 -53.80
N ARG A 458 14.86 -37.54 -53.52
CA ARG A 458 15.92 -37.07 -54.41
C ARG A 458 17.27 -37.13 -53.71
N LEU A 459 18.19 -37.89 -54.26
CA LEU A 459 19.56 -38.04 -53.80
C LEU A 459 20.48 -37.23 -54.72
N TYR A 460 21.41 -36.49 -54.14
CA TYR A 460 22.42 -35.69 -54.85
C TYR A 460 23.78 -36.01 -54.25
N GLY A 461 24.69 -36.58 -55.06
CA GLY A 461 26.09 -36.79 -54.71
C GLY A 461 26.82 -35.45 -54.62
N GLY A 462 27.07 -34.83 -55.76
CA GLY A 462 27.65 -33.51 -55.85
C GLY A 462 29.01 -33.56 -56.53
N ASP A 463 30.09 -33.12 -55.89
CA ASP A 463 31.44 -33.16 -56.46
C ASP A 463 32.26 -34.31 -55.85
N GLY A 464 32.72 -35.27 -56.64
CA GLY A 464 33.57 -36.40 -56.26
C GLY A 464 33.02 -37.72 -56.76
N ASP A 465 33.69 -38.83 -56.46
CA ASP A 465 33.26 -40.17 -56.92
C ASP A 465 32.29 -40.75 -55.87
N ASP A 466 30.99 -40.62 -56.09
CA ASP A 466 29.93 -40.91 -55.11
C ASP A 466 29.24 -42.27 -55.33
N SER A 467 28.67 -42.84 -54.26
CA SER A 467 27.91 -44.10 -54.30
C SER A 467 26.48 -43.91 -53.77
N LEU A 468 25.50 -43.90 -54.67
CA LEU A 468 24.09 -43.67 -54.37
C LEU A 468 23.27 -44.95 -54.56
N ILE A 469 22.82 -45.56 -53.46
CA ILE A 469 21.86 -46.68 -53.47
C ILE A 469 20.45 -46.10 -53.37
N VAL A 470 19.63 -46.30 -54.41
CA VAL A 470 18.27 -45.76 -54.47
C VAL A 470 17.23 -46.76 -53.93
N GLY A 471 16.18 -46.20 -53.33
CA GLY A 471 15.01 -46.94 -52.89
C GLY A 471 13.96 -47.01 -53.99
N SER A 472 12.70 -46.78 -53.62
CA SER A 472 11.56 -47.00 -54.51
C SER A 472 11.00 -45.72 -55.14
N SER A 473 10.96 -45.66 -56.47
CA SER A 473 10.45 -44.52 -57.26
C SER A 473 11.15 -43.18 -57.00
N ASP A 474 12.47 -43.23 -56.82
CA ASP A 474 13.33 -42.11 -56.44
C ASP A 474 14.03 -41.45 -57.64
N ARG A 475 14.78 -40.39 -57.35
CA ARG A 475 15.71 -39.77 -58.29
C ARG A 475 17.10 -39.67 -57.69
N ALA A 476 18.10 -40.17 -58.39
CA ALA A 476 19.50 -39.97 -58.02
C ALA A 476 20.21 -39.11 -59.06
N PHE A 477 21.05 -38.22 -58.57
CA PHE A 477 21.92 -37.35 -59.33
C PHE A 477 23.34 -37.57 -58.78
N GLY A 478 24.25 -38.11 -59.59
CA GLY A 478 25.66 -38.30 -59.24
C GLY A 478 26.32 -36.93 -59.07
N GLY A 479 26.53 -36.22 -60.17
CA GLY A 479 27.07 -34.86 -60.16
C GLY A 479 28.32 -34.76 -60.99
N SER A 480 29.45 -34.40 -60.40
CA SER A 480 30.76 -34.34 -61.07
C SER A 480 31.68 -35.37 -60.44
N GLY A 481 32.26 -36.30 -61.19
CA GLY A 481 33.08 -37.40 -60.69
C GLY A 481 32.62 -38.73 -61.28
N ASN A 482 33.28 -39.83 -60.95
CA ASN A 482 32.90 -41.15 -61.45
C ASN A 482 31.95 -41.81 -60.45
N ASP A 483 30.65 -41.62 -60.66
CA ASP A 483 29.63 -41.98 -59.70
C ASP A 483 29.08 -43.39 -59.91
N THR A 484 28.67 -44.04 -58.82
CA THR A 484 27.93 -45.30 -58.85
C THR A 484 26.50 -45.08 -58.37
N LEU A 485 25.52 -45.30 -59.24
CA LEU A 485 24.10 -45.18 -58.93
C LEU A 485 23.44 -46.56 -59.01
N ASP A 486 22.99 -47.11 -57.88
CA ASP A 486 22.43 -48.46 -57.79
C ASP A 486 20.93 -48.47 -57.50
N ALA A 487 20.15 -48.86 -58.51
CA ALA A 487 18.70 -49.08 -58.44
C ALA A 487 18.28 -50.55 -58.49
N SER A 488 19.20 -51.50 -58.33
CA SER A 488 18.91 -52.93 -58.45
C SER A 488 17.97 -53.48 -57.37
N LEU A 489 17.92 -52.83 -56.21
CA LEU A 489 17.14 -53.27 -55.04
C LEU A 489 15.81 -52.52 -54.86
N GLY A 490 15.58 -51.44 -55.60
CA GLY A 490 14.40 -50.58 -55.48
C GLY A 490 13.22 -51.04 -56.34
N ASP A 491 12.00 -50.91 -55.81
CA ASP A 491 10.77 -51.15 -56.58
C ASP A 491 10.25 -49.83 -57.21
N GLY A 492 9.59 -49.88 -58.38
CA GLY A 492 8.96 -48.70 -59.00
C GLY A 492 9.83 -47.96 -60.01
N GLN A 493 9.44 -46.74 -60.40
CA GLN A 493 10.07 -46.02 -61.53
C GLN A 493 11.11 -45.01 -61.06
N ASN A 494 12.35 -45.46 -60.89
CA ASN A 494 13.48 -44.61 -60.54
C ASN A 494 13.97 -43.79 -61.73
N ARG A 495 14.63 -42.67 -61.44
CA ARG A 495 15.38 -41.91 -62.45
C ARG A 495 16.80 -41.65 -62.00
N LEU A 496 17.75 -42.18 -62.75
CA LEU A 496 19.17 -42.06 -62.50
C LEU A 496 19.77 -41.05 -63.47
N TYR A 497 20.60 -40.17 -62.94
CA TYR A 497 21.34 -39.16 -63.66
C TYR A 497 22.79 -39.23 -63.17
N GLY A 498 23.74 -39.69 -64.01
CA GLY A 498 25.15 -39.79 -63.67
C GLY A 498 25.75 -38.40 -63.49
N GLY A 499 26.02 -37.69 -64.59
CA GLY A 499 26.47 -36.31 -64.57
C GLY A 499 27.71 -36.12 -65.45
N GLU A 500 28.76 -35.52 -64.90
CA GLU A 500 30.08 -35.42 -65.54
C GLU A 500 31.02 -36.47 -64.94
N GLY A 501 31.70 -37.30 -65.73
CA GLY A 501 32.64 -38.34 -65.28
C GLY A 501 32.27 -39.71 -65.86
N ASP A 502 33.14 -40.71 -65.66
CA ASP A 502 32.91 -42.08 -66.16
C ASP A 502 32.02 -42.85 -65.15
N ASP A 503 30.71 -42.75 -65.30
CA ASP A 503 29.73 -43.22 -64.31
C ASP A 503 29.33 -44.69 -64.46
N ASN A 504 28.88 -45.32 -63.38
CA ASN A 504 28.34 -46.67 -63.36
C ASN A 504 26.90 -46.69 -62.82
N LEU A 505 25.93 -46.84 -63.73
CA LEU A 505 24.51 -46.87 -63.41
C LEU A 505 23.99 -48.30 -63.44
N ILE A 506 23.59 -48.82 -62.29
CA ILE A 506 22.93 -50.12 -62.15
C ILE A 506 21.42 -49.89 -62.16
N VAL A 507 20.78 -50.30 -63.25
CA VAL A 507 19.38 -50.01 -63.55
C VAL A 507 18.49 -51.19 -63.18
N GLY A 508 17.43 -50.91 -62.44
CA GLY A 508 16.42 -51.85 -62.01
C GLY A 508 15.27 -52.00 -63.01
N SER A 509 14.04 -52.09 -62.52
CA SER A 509 12.84 -52.40 -63.30
C SER A 509 12.02 -51.15 -63.63
N SER A 510 11.79 -50.89 -64.92
CA SER A 510 10.92 -49.79 -65.40
C SER A 510 11.46 -48.39 -65.05
N ASP A 511 12.78 -48.27 -65.03
CA ASP A 511 13.53 -47.09 -64.67
C ASP A 511 13.93 -46.25 -65.88
N ARG A 512 14.35 -45.03 -65.61
CA ARG A 512 15.01 -44.17 -66.59
C ARG A 512 16.43 -43.86 -66.14
N ALA A 513 17.42 -44.16 -66.96
CA ALA A 513 18.81 -43.80 -66.70
C ALA A 513 19.36 -42.89 -67.79
N ILE A 514 20.09 -41.87 -67.38
CA ILE A 514 20.85 -40.97 -68.25
C ILE A 514 22.22 -40.85 -67.60
N ALA A 515 23.28 -41.37 -68.22
CA ALA A 515 24.59 -41.34 -67.59
C ALA A 515 25.20 -39.93 -67.68
N GLY A 516 25.59 -39.42 -68.84
CA GLY A 516 25.88 -37.99 -68.98
C GLY A 516 27.10 -37.71 -69.86
N GLU A 517 28.11 -37.04 -69.33
CA GLU A 517 29.37 -36.79 -70.01
C GLU A 517 30.45 -37.73 -69.46
N GLY A 518 30.95 -38.69 -70.24
CA GLY A 518 31.95 -39.65 -69.78
C GLY A 518 31.95 -40.92 -70.60
N ASN A 519 32.77 -41.90 -70.25
CA ASN A 519 32.65 -43.25 -70.77
C ASN A 519 31.90 -44.08 -69.74
N ASP A 520 30.59 -44.07 -69.85
CA ASP A 520 29.72 -44.55 -68.80
C ASP A 520 29.41 -46.04 -68.96
N THR A 521 29.06 -46.70 -67.87
CA THR A 521 28.56 -48.09 -67.88
C THR A 521 27.13 -48.12 -67.37
N LEU A 522 26.20 -48.61 -68.17
CA LEU A 522 24.81 -48.79 -67.78
C LEU A 522 24.48 -50.28 -67.73
N THR A 523 24.32 -50.83 -66.53
CA THR A 523 24.07 -52.25 -66.30
C THR A 523 22.60 -52.51 -65.96
N LEU A 524 21.88 -53.27 -66.78
CA LEU A 524 20.53 -53.71 -66.48
C LEU A 524 20.54 -55.03 -65.70
N THR A 525 19.87 -55.04 -64.54
CA THR A 525 19.88 -56.19 -63.61
C THR A 525 18.53 -56.91 -63.49
N THR A 526 17.42 -56.22 -63.75
CA THR A 526 16.06 -56.78 -63.64
C THR A 526 15.19 -56.40 -64.83
N GLY A 527 14.10 -57.15 -65.08
CA GLY A 527 13.21 -56.90 -66.23
C GLY A 527 12.26 -55.72 -66.00
N GLY A 528 11.79 -55.04 -67.05
CA GLY A 528 10.93 -53.85 -66.97
C GLY A 528 11.05 -53.00 -68.24
N ASP A 529 10.16 -51.99 -68.40
CA ASP A 529 10.24 -51.06 -69.53
C ASP A 529 11.23 -49.92 -69.20
N ASN A 530 12.54 -50.13 -69.45
CA ASN A 530 13.55 -49.11 -69.13
C ASN A 530 13.82 -48.14 -70.29
N LEU A 531 14.22 -46.91 -69.96
CA LEU A 531 14.69 -45.89 -70.91
C LEU A 531 16.12 -45.46 -70.55
N LEU A 532 17.08 -45.76 -71.40
CA LEU A 532 18.51 -45.51 -71.14
C LEU A 532 19.10 -44.51 -72.13
N SER A 533 20.10 -43.76 -71.68
CA SER A 533 20.88 -42.82 -72.49
C SER A 533 22.29 -42.77 -71.91
N GLY A 534 23.30 -43.03 -72.74
CA GLY A 534 24.71 -42.96 -72.33
C GLY A 534 25.11 -41.50 -72.22
N GLY A 535 24.97 -40.77 -73.32
CA GLY A 535 25.22 -39.34 -73.36
C GLY A 535 26.40 -39.07 -74.28
N THR A 536 27.47 -38.43 -73.78
CA THR A 536 28.69 -38.10 -74.54
C THR A 536 29.87 -38.91 -74.06
N GLY A 537 30.62 -39.49 -74.98
CA GLY A 537 31.79 -40.34 -74.69
C GLY A 537 31.52 -41.76 -75.19
N ASN A 538 32.32 -42.74 -74.78
CA ASN A 538 32.18 -44.12 -75.26
C ASN A 538 31.46 -44.95 -74.20
N ASP A 539 30.16 -45.14 -74.36
CA ASP A 539 29.33 -45.71 -73.31
C ASP A 539 29.15 -47.23 -73.47
N GLU A 540 29.16 -47.98 -72.37
CA GLU A 540 28.97 -49.43 -72.32
C GLU A 540 27.60 -49.78 -71.73
N PHE A 541 26.71 -50.37 -72.53
CA PHE A 541 25.43 -50.91 -72.06
C PHE A 541 25.55 -52.40 -71.80
N ARG A 542 25.41 -52.82 -70.54
CA ARG A 542 25.51 -54.22 -70.12
C ARG A 542 24.14 -54.79 -69.78
N LEU A 543 23.80 -55.93 -70.36
CA LEU A 543 22.61 -56.67 -70.00
C LEU A 543 23.01 -58.00 -69.34
N GLU A 544 22.61 -58.20 -68.08
CA GLU A 544 22.98 -59.39 -67.29
C GLU A 544 21.75 -60.29 -66.97
N SER A 545 21.99 -61.60 -66.86
CA SER A 545 21.04 -62.66 -67.25
C SER A 545 20.07 -63.22 -66.21
N GLU A 546 19.74 -62.55 -65.10
CA GLU A 546 18.79 -63.14 -64.13
C GLU A 546 17.32 -62.98 -64.55
N ASN A 547 17.00 -62.02 -65.44
CA ASN A 547 15.63 -61.83 -65.96
C ASN A 547 15.64 -61.34 -67.42
N LEU A 548 15.19 -62.19 -68.35
CA LEU A 548 14.90 -61.77 -69.73
C LEU A 548 13.91 -60.58 -69.70
N PRO A 549 14.17 -59.49 -70.45
CA PRO A 549 13.21 -58.41 -70.57
C PRO A 549 11.95 -58.92 -71.29
N THR A 550 10.90 -59.21 -70.53
CA THR A 550 9.54 -59.47 -71.04
C THR A 550 8.85 -58.18 -71.51
N SER A 551 9.59 -57.07 -71.54
CA SER A 551 9.18 -55.68 -71.56
C SER A 551 10.10 -54.84 -72.45
N ILE A 552 9.58 -53.74 -72.99
CA ILE A 552 10.25 -52.91 -74.00
C ILE A 552 11.31 -52.02 -73.36
N ASN A 553 12.58 -52.29 -73.67
CA ASN A 553 13.71 -51.45 -73.27
C ASN A 553 14.09 -50.55 -74.45
N THR A 554 14.17 -49.24 -74.19
CA THR A 554 14.50 -48.24 -75.19
C THR A 554 15.83 -47.60 -74.84
N ILE A 555 16.79 -47.67 -75.77
CA ILE A 555 18.09 -47.00 -75.60
C ILE A 555 18.13 -45.83 -76.57
N THR A 556 18.24 -44.64 -75.99
CA THR A 556 18.30 -43.35 -76.66
C THR A 556 19.65 -42.72 -76.38
N ASP A 557 20.69 -43.12 -77.10
CA ASP A 557 22.05 -42.66 -76.84
C ASP A 557 22.67 -42.02 -78.08
N PHE A 558 22.81 -40.69 -78.12
CA PHE A 558 23.14 -39.97 -79.36
C PHE A 558 23.94 -38.68 -79.16
N THR A 559 25.13 -38.78 -78.61
CA THR A 559 26.14 -37.74 -78.84
C THR A 559 27.47 -38.34 -79.34
N SER A 560 28.59 -37.64 -79.23
CA SER A 560 29.86 -38.06 -79.88
C SER A 560 30.61 -39.11 -79.07
N GLY A 561 30.88 -40.27 -79.67
CA GLY A 561 31.74 -41.33 -79.15
C GLY A 561 31.44 -42.68 -79.79
N SER A 562 32.15 -43.74 -79.37
CA SER A 562 32.03 -45.11 -79.88
C SER A 562 31.43 -46.03 -78.80
N ASP A 563 30.11 -46.10 -78.77
CA ASP A 563 29.37 -46.82 -77.73
C ASP A 563 29.36 -48.32 -77.98
N GLN A 564 29.39 -49.10 -76.90
CA GLN A 564 29.37 -50.56 -76.90
C GLN A 564 28.15 -51.11 -76.20
N MET A 565 27.60 -52.21 -76.72
CA MET A 565 26.56 -52.96 -76.04
C MET A 565 27.04 -54.39 -75.80
N ILE A 566 27.05 -54.82 -74.55
CA ILE A 566 27.55 -56.11 -74.10
C ILE A 566 26.41 -56.92 -73.49
N PHE A 567 26.25 -58.13 -74.01
CA PHE A 567 25.28 -59.10 -73.50
C PHE A 567 26.02 -60.22 -72.77
N VAL A 568 25.68 -60.44 -71.50
CA VAL A 568 26.35 -61.45 -70.66
C VAL A 568 25.32 -62.49 -70.20
N GLY A 569 25.50 -63.75 -70.59
CA GLY A 569 24.79 -64.89 -69.98
C GLY A 569 23.47 -65.36 -70.63
N PHE A 570 23.18 -65.04 -71.89
CA PHE A 570 21.93 -65.44 -72.55
C PHE A 570 22.06 -66.74 -73.37
N PRO A 571 21.22 -67.77 -73.11
CA PRO A 571 21.17 -68.99 -73.94
C PRO A 571 20.16 -68.95 -75.10
N GLU A 572 19.16 -68.04 -75.10
CA GLU A 572 18.21 -67.77 -76.20
C GLU A 572 17.78 -66.29 -76.14
N LEU A 573 17.98 -65.50 -77.21
CA LEU A 573 17.63 -64.07 -77.26
C LEU A 573 16.47 -63.80 -78.24
N ASP A 574 15.35 -63.24 -77.75
CA ASP A 574 14.29 -62.64 -78.57
C ASP A 574 14.36 -61.11 -78.42
N PHE A 575 14.81 -60.42 -79.47
CA PHE A 575 15.02 -58.97 -79.52
C PHE A 575 13.74 -58.18 -79.85
N THR A 576 12.54 -58.78 -79.82
CA THR A 576 11.30 -58.05 -80.17
C THR A 576 10.99 -56.84 -79.27
N ASN A 577 11.65 -56.74 -78.12
CA ASN A 577 11.43 -55.72 -77.11
C ASN A 577 12.62 -54.75 -76.91
N LEU A 578 13.62 -54.71 -77.80
CA LEU A 578 14.71 -53.71 -77.76
C LEU A 578 14.52 -52.69 -78.88
N ILE A 579 14.42 -51.41 -78.55
CA ILE A 579 14.29 -50.33 -79.53
C ILE A 579 15.50 -49.40 -79.42
N LEU A 580 16.23 -49.25 -80.54
CA LEU A 580 17.32 -48.29 -80.70
C LEU A 580 16.87 -47.16 -81.64
N THR A 581 17.15 -45.90 -81.31
CA THR A 581 16.56 -44.75 -82.05
C THR A 581 17.56 -43.71 -82.55
N PRO A 582 18.42 -44.01 -83.56
CA PRO A 582 19.52 -43.13 -83.98
C PRO A 582 19.15 -41.66 -84.21
N SER A 583 19.93 -40.76 -83.61
CA SER A 583 19.95 -39.34 -83.96
C SER A 583 21.11 -39.04 -84.92
N ASN A 584 20.85 -38.19 -85.91
CA ASN A 584 21.81 -37.82 -86.93
C ASN A 584 23.02 -37.13 -86.27
N ASN A 585 24.19 -37.82 -86.26
CA ASN A 585 25.58 -37.30 -86.31
C ASN A 585 26.61 -38.00 -85.37
N GLY A 586 26.31 -39.12 -84.70
CA GLY A 586 27.30 -39.94 -83.97
C GLY A 586 27.94 -41.04 -84.86
N GLU A 587 29.22 -41.34 -84.66
CA GLU A 587 29.96 -42.41 -85.37
C GLU A 587 29.96 -43.72 -84.54
N GLU A 588 29.28 -44.76 -85.06
CA GLU A 588 29.45 -46.20 -84.76
C GLU A 588 29.10 -46.71 -83.33
N THR A 589 27.96 -47.42 -83.21
CA THR A 589 27.67 -48.31 -82.07
C THR A 589 28.22 -49.72 -82.35
N LEU A 590 29.12 -50.22 -81.49
CA LEU A 590 29.70 -51.57 -81.58
C LEU A 590 28.88 -52.57 -80.75
N LEU A 591 28.28 -53.57 -81.39
CA LEU A 591 27.57 -54.66 -80.71
C LEU A 591 28.54 -55.79 -80.35
N GLY A 592 28.83 -55.95 -79.05
CA GLY A 592 29.61 -57.06 -78.50
C GLY A 592 28.69 -58.17 -78.00
N LEU A 593 28.61 -59.29 -78.73
CA LEU A 593 27.98 -60.51 -78.26
C LEU A 593 29.05 -61.45 -77.68
N ASP A 594 29.02 -61.69 -76.37
CA ASP A 594 29.73 -62.82 -75.77
C ASP A 594 28.76 -63.99 -75.63
N SER A 595 28.29 -64.50 -76.78
CA SER A 595 27.56 -65.77 -76.86
C SER A 595 28.21 -66.67 -77.91
N VAL A 596 28.28 -67.97 -77.60
CA VAL A 596 29.07 -68.96 -78.33
C VAL A 596 28.30 -69.56 -79.53
N ASP A 597 27.12 -69.04 -79.88
CA ASP A 597 26.27 -69.59 -80.95
C ASP A 597 25.53 -68.50 -81.75
N ASN A 598 25.23 -68.81 -83.03
CA ASN A 598 24.71 -67.88 -84.05
C ASN A 598 23.31 -67.31 -83.71
N ASP A 599 23.25 -66.11 -83.13
CA ASP A 599 21.98 -65.43 -82.84
C ASP A 599 21.64 -64.31 -83.85
N LEU A 600 20.34 -64.13 -84.08
CA LEU A 600 19.75 -63.15 -85.00
C LEU A 600 19.34 -61.89 -84.22
N ILE A 601 19.97 -60.74 -84.50
CA ILE A 601 19.58 -59.44 -83.92
C ILE A 601 18.63 -58.71 -84.88
N LEU A 602 17.50 -58.23 -84.37
CA LEU A 602 16.57 -57.35 -85.09
C LEU A 602 16.75 -55.91 -84.59
N LEU A 603 17.40 -55.06 -85.40
CA LEU A 603 17.56 -53.63 -85.13
C LEU A 603 16.45 -52.87 -85.87
N GLN A 604 15.49 -52.28 -85.15
CA GLN A 604 14.54 -51.32 -85.75
C GLN A 604 15.07 -49.90 -85.59
N GLY A 605 15.04 -49.10 -86.67
CA GLY A 605 15.38 -47.67 -86.63
C GLY A 605 16.82 -47.33 -87.00
N VAL A 606 17.72 -48.30 -87.11
CA VAL A 606 19.15 -48.09 -87.43
C VAL A 606 19.41 -48.17 -88.94
N SER A 607 20.19 -47.23 -89.50
CA SER A 607 20.64 -47.32 -90.90
C SER A 607 21.68 -48.44 -91.01
N PRO A 608 21.60 -49.34 -92.01
CA PRO A 608 22.63 -50.36 -92.22
C PRO A 608 24.05 -49.79 -92.40
N GLU A 609 24.15 -48.52 -92.81
CA GLU A 609 25.40 -47.81 -93.06
C GLU A 609 26.09 -47.30 -91.78
N SER A 610 25.37 -47.24 -90.65
CA SER A 610 25.89 -46.80 -89.36
C SER A 610 26.39 -47.96 -88.48
N LEU A 611 26.49 -49.17 -89.04
CA LEU A 611 26.92 -50.38 -88.35
C LEU A 611 28.26 -50.84 -88.93
N THR A 612 29.32 -50.80 -88.14
CA THR A 612 30.59 -51.44 -88.45
C THR A 612 30.65 -52.81 -87.78
N ALA A 613 30.99 -53.83 -88.56
CA ALA A 613 30.99 -55.20 -88.12
C ALA A 613 32.17 -55.94 -88.74
N THR A 614 32.95 -56.64 -87.93
CA THR A 614 33.90 -57.63 -88.45
C THR A 614 33.23 -58.96 -88.82
N ASP A 615 32.00 -59.25 -88.35
CA ASP A 615 31.33 -60.54 -88.58
C ASP A 615 29.78 -60.51 -88.73
N PHE A 616 29.14 -59.39 -89.10
CA PHE A 616 27.69 -59.39 -89.40
C PHE A 616 27.39 -59.60 -90.90
N ASN A 617 26.38 -60.44 -91.19
CA ASN A 617 25.83 -60.65 -92.52
C ASN A 617 24.49 -59.90 -92.64
N PHE A 618 24.48 -58.75 -93.32
CA PHE A 618 23.26 -57.97 -93.53
C PHE A 618 22.35 -58.65 -94.56
N MET A 619 21.18 -59.16 -94.15
CA MET A 619 20.10 -59.52 -95.07
C MET A 619 19.16 -58.32 -95.20
N GLY A 620 19.12 -57.73 -96.41
CA GLY A 620 18.38 -56.50 -96.71
C GLY A 620 16.91 -56.68 -97.07
#